data_AF-A0A662TZZ8-F1
#
_entry.id   AF-A0A662TZZ8-F1
#
_cell.length_a   1.000
_cell.length_b   1.000
_cell.length_c   1.000
_cell.angle_alpha   90.00
_cell.angle_beta   90.00
_cell.angle_gamma   90.00
#
_symmetry.space_group_name_H-M   'P 1'
#
loop_
_entity.id
_entity.type
_entity.pdbx_description
1 polymer ?
#
loop_
_entity_poly.entity_id
_entity_poly.type
_entity_poly.pdbx_seq_one_letter_code
_entity_poly.pdbx_strand_id
1 'polypeptide(L)'
;MLTWRQVVRLGRLAGWAMLPLIIGYILSGYTLTGKYGLDRVIPMGAAHWIHLKLDPLLIALFTTHVTIQICVSLRRRGWLTSGKRREETQKK
;
A
#
# COMPACT_ATOMS: atom_id res chain seq x y z
N MET A 1 -15.78 -11.36 11.66
CA MET A 1 -16.08 -9.94 11.38
C MET A 1 -14.86 -9.10 11.77
N LEU A 2 -14.16 -8.47 10.81
CA LEU A 2 -13.06 -7.56 11.16
C LEU A 2 -13.62 -6.28 11.78
N THR A 3 -13.16 -5.95 12.98
CA THR A 3 -13.56 -4.72 13.68
C THR A 3 -12.90 -3.50 13.05
N TRP A 4 -13.55 -2.34 13.12
CA TRP A 4 -13.02 -1.09 12.53
C TRP A 4 -11.62 -0.72 13.01
N ARG A 5 -11.32 -0.98 14.30
CA ARG A 5 -9.97 -0.79 14.86
C ARG A 5 -8.93 -1.67 14.18
N GLN A 6 -9.28 -2.91 13.81
CA GLN A 6 -8.35 -3.81 13.11
C GLN A 6 -8.03 -3.30 11.71
N VAL A 7 -9.01 -2.78 10.97
CA VAL A 7 -8.80 -2.22 9.61
C VAL A 7 -7.82 -1.04 9.65
N VAL A 8 -7.97 -0.13 10.61
CA VAL A 8 -7.06 1.03 10.75
C VAL A 8 -5.66 0.61 11.20
N ARG A 9 -5.54 -0.43 12.06
CA ARG A 9 -4.24 -0.98 12.45
C ARG A 9 -3.55 -1.67 11.27
N LEU A 10 -4.30 -2.46 10.49
CA LEU A 10 -3.79 -3.11 9.28
C LEU A 10 -3.34 -2.09 8.23
N GLY A 11 -4.09 -1.01 8.03
CA GLY A 11 -3.68 0.07 7.13
C GLY A 11 -2.35 0.72 7.56
N ARG A 12 -2.17 0.97 8.85
CA ARG A 12 -0.90 1.50 9.39
C ARG A 12 0.25 0.50 9.26
N LEU A 13 0.01 -0.76 9.60
CA LEU A 13 1.02 -1.82 9.49
C LEU A 13 1.45 -2.01 8.02
N ALA A 14 0.50 -2.02 7.09
CA ALA A 14 0.79 -2.10 5.66
C ALA A 14 1.64 -0.91 5.19
N GLY A 15 1.33 0.31 5.64
CA GLY A 15 2.14 1.49 5.31
C GLY A 15 3.58 1.40 5.86
N TRP A 16 3.73 0.93 7.11
CA TRP A 16 5.04 0.71 7.72
C TRP A 16 5.84 -0.40 7.05
N ALA A 17 5.20 -1.49 6.64
CA ALA A 17 5.85 -2.57 5.88
C ALA A 17 6.24 -2.11 4.46
N MET A 18 5.43 -1.24 3.86
CA MET A 18 5.66 -0.76 2.50
C MET A 18 6.89 0.16 2.38
N LEU A 19 7.19 0.95 3.42
CA LEU A 19 8.34 1.85 3.45
C LEU A 19 9.70 1.16 3.17
N PRO A 20 10.14 0.15 3.94
CA PRO A 20 11.40 -0.53 3.67
C PRO A 20 11.38 -1.30 2.35
N LEU A 21 10.22 -1.83 1.94
CA LEU A 21 10.06 -2.53 0.65
C LEU A 21 10.30 -1.59 -0.54
N ILE A 22 9.73 -0.38 -0.52
CA ILE A 22 9.97 0.66 -1.53
C ILE A 22 11.44 1.07 -1.56
N ILE A 23 12.06 1.27 -0.39
CA ILE A 23 13.49 1.63 -0.32
C ILE A 23 14.35 0.54 -0.98
N GLY A 24 14.11 -0.73 -0.66
CA GLY A 24 14.83 -1.85 -1.27
C GLY A 24 14.60 -1.96 -2.79
N TYR A 25 13.37 -1.73 -3.25
CA TYR A 25 13.05 -1.71 -4.68
C TYR A 25 13.77 -0.57 -5.42
N ILE A 26 13.82 0.63 -4.85
CA ILE A 26 14.53 1.77 -5.42
C ILE A 26 16.04 1.50 -5.46
N LEU A 27 16.62 0.98 -4.37
CA LEU A 27 18.05 0.66 -4.31
C LEU A 27 18.43 -0.41 -5.34
N SER A 28 17.65 -1.47 -5.48
CA SER A 28 17.88 -2.50 -6.51
C SER A 28 17.80 -1.92 -7.93
N GLY A 29 16.86 -1.00 -8.19
CA GLY A 29 16.80 -0.27 -9.47
C GLY A 29 18.05 0.57 -9.73
N TYR A 30 18.54 1.30 -8.73
CA TYR A 30 19.78 2.07 -8.87
C TYR A 30 21.00 1.20 -9.12
N THR A 31 21.12 0.06 -8.42
CA THR A 31 22.15 -0.95 -8.70
C THR A 31 22.08 -1.45 -10.13
N LEU A 32 20.89 -1.78 -10.64
CA LEU A 32 20.70 -2.28 -12.02
C LEU A 32 21.10 -1.25 -13.07
N THR A 33 20.83 0.03 -12.82
CA THR A 33 21.23 1.12 -13.72
C THR A 33 22.69 1.54 -13.56
N GLY A 34 23.46 0.93 -12.65
CA GLY A 34 24.85 1.32 -12.37
C GLY A 34 25.01 2.73 -11.83
N LYS A 35 23.93 3.33 -11.31
CA LYS A 35 23.96 4.69 -10.77
C LYS A 35 24.63 4.70 -9.39
N TYR A 36 25.36 5.78 -9.12
CA TYR A 36 26.07 5.99 -7.84
C TYR A 36 27.11 4.92 -7.49
N GLY A 37 27.56 4.08 -8.45
CA GLY A 37 28.53 3.01 -8.22
C GLY A 37 27.98 1.83 -7.42
N LEU A 38 26.65 1.72 -7.28
CA LEU A 38 25.99 0.66 -6.51
C LEU A 38 26.10 -0.73 -7.17
N ASP A 39 26.42 -0.79 -8.47
CA ASP A 39 26.76 -2.01 -9.21
C ASP A 39 27.98 -2.75 -8.63
N ARG A 40 28.84 -2.04 -7.89
CA ARG A 40 30.01 -2.62 -7.21
C ARG A 40 29.71 -3.17 -5.82
N VAL A 41 28.59 -2.76 -5.22
CA VAL A 41 28.22 -3.14 -3.85
C VAL A 41 27.32 -4.37 -3.85
N ILE A 42 26.42 -4.47 -4.84
CA ILE A 42 25.47 -5.58 -4.95
C ILE A 42 25.65 -6.23 -6.32
N PRO A 43 25.85 -7.56 -6.39
CA PRO A 43 25.93 -8.28 -7.66
C PRO A 43 24.69 -8.02 -8.52
N MET A 44 24.88 -7.69 -9.80
CA MET A 44 23.79 -7.39 -10.73
C MET A 44 22.70 -8.48 -10.76
N GLY A 45 23.10 -9.76 -10.72
CA GLY A 45 22.16 -10.88 -10.69
C GLY A 45 21.27 -10.89 -9.44
N ALA A 46 21.83 -10.54 -8.27
CA ALA A 46 21.08 -10.44 -7.02
C ALA A 46 20.13 -9.23 -7.05
N ALA A 47 20.61 -8.07 -7.53
CA ALA A 47 19.77 -6.88 -7.67
C ALA A 47 18.59 -7.12 -8.62
N HIS A 48 18.82 -7.80 -9.74
CA HIS A 48 17.78 -8.12 -10.71
C HIS A 48 16.72 -9.06 -10.13
N TRP A 49 17.16 -10.11 -9.44
CA TRP A 49 16.25 -11.05 -8.79
C TRP A 49 15.41 -10.38 -7.71
N ILE A 50 16.04 -9.55 -6.86
CA ILE A 50 15.37 -8.78 -5.81
C ILE A 50 14.33 -7.83 -6.43
N HIS A 51 14.70 -7.09 -7.47
CA HIS A 51 13.82 -6.12 -8.13
C HIS A 51 12.57 -6.79 -8.73
N LEU A 52 12.76 -7.89 -9.47
CA LEU A 52 11.66 -8.64 -10.09
C LEU A 52 10.72 -9.31 -9.08
N LYS A 53 11.24 -9.77 -7.93
CA LYS A 53 10.43 -10.40 -6.88
C LYS A 53 9.70 -9.38 -6.01
N LEU A 54 10.32 -8.24 -5.77
CA LEU A 54 9.72 -7.14 -5.02
C LEU A 54 8.58 -6.50 -5.80
N ASP A 55 8.68 -6.39 -7.13
CA ASP A 55 7.67 -5.73 -7.95
C ASP A 55 6.22 -6.21 -7.71
N PRO A 56 5.89 -7.52 -7.88
CA PRO A 56 4.52 -8.00 -7.64
C PRO A 56 4.09 -7.88 -6.16
N LEU A 57 5.04 -8.02 -5.22
CA LEU A 57 4.77 -7.88 -3.79
C LEU A 57 4.43 -6.43 -3.44
N LEU A 58 5.18 -5.46 -3.97
CA LEU A 58 4.91 -4.04 -3.82
C LEU A 58 3.56 -3.67 -4.43
N ILE A 59 3.25 -4.15 -5.62
CA ILE A 59 1.96 -3.88 -6.28
C ILE A 59 0.82 -4.39 -5.39
N ALA A 60 0.86 -5.65 -4.95
CA ALA A 60 -0.18 -6.22 -4.10
C ALA A 60 -0.34 -5.46 -2.77
N LEU A 61 0.77 -5.11 -2.13
CA LEU A 61 0.77 -4.37 -0.87
C LEU A 61 0.27 -2.93 -1.06
N PHE A 62 0.68 -2.26 -2.14
CA PHE A 62 0.23 -0.92 -2.50
C PHE A 62 -1.28 -0.89 -2.71
N THR A 63 -1.79 -1.78 -3.57
CA THR A 63 -3.22 -1.85 -3.88
C THR A 63 -4.02 -2.11 -2.61
N THR A 64 -3.58 -3.05 -1.78
CA THR A 64 -4.24 -3.34 -0.48
C THR A 64 -4.24 -2.13 0.43
N HIS A 65 -3.10 -1.44 0.57
CA HIS A 65 -2.99 -0.23 1.38
C HIS A 65 -3.92 0.87 0.89
N VAL A 66 -3.90 1.16 -0.41
CA VAL A 66 -4.73 2.19 -1.05
C VAL A 66 -6.22 1.86 -0.88
N THR A 67 -6.64 0.63 -1.14
CA THR A 67 -8.03 0.20 -0.95
C THR A 67 -8.47 0.38 0.50
N ILE A 68 -7.64 0.00 1.48
CA ILE A 68 -7.95 0.21 2.90
C ILE A 68 -8.10 1.70 3.21
N GLN A 69 -7.19 2.55 2.72
CA GLN A 69 -7.24 4.00 2.99
C GLN A 69 -8.44 4.67 2.33
N ILE A 70 -8.81 4.27 1.11
CA ILE A 70 -10.00 4.74 0.43
C ILE A 70 -11.24 4.34 1.24
N CYS A 71 -11.37 3.07 1.62
CA CYS A 71 -12.47 2.58 2.46
C CYS A 71 -12.55 3.34 3.80
N VAL A 72 -11.41 3.59 4.44
CA VAL A 72 -11.32 4.35 5.69
C VAL A 72 -11.79 5.79 5.50
N SER A 73 -11.33 6.45 4.43
CA SER A 73 -11.68 7.83 4.10
C SER A 73 -13.17 7.98 3.75
N LEU A 74 -13.71 7.08 2.93
CA LEU A 74 -15.13 7.07 2.54
C LEU A 74 -16.05 6.85 3.74
N ARG A 75 -15.70 5.92 4.64
CA ARG A 75 -16.50 5.69 5.86
C ARG A 75 -16.40 6.86 6.83
N ARG A 76 -15.22 7.47 6.98
CA ARG A 76 -15.02 8.65 7.84
C ARG A 76 -15.80 9.86 7.34
N ARG A 77 -15.91 10.04 6.02
CA ARG A 77 -16.71 11.11 5.40
C ARG A 77 -18.23 10.85 5.45
N GLY A 78 -18.67 9.73 6.05
CA GLY A 78 -20.09 9.41 6.20
C GLY A 78 -20.79 8.95 4.92
N TRP A 79 -20.07 8.83 3.79
CA TRP A 79 -20.63 8.42 2.49
C TRP A 79 -21.28 7.04 2.54
N LEU A 80 -20.72 6.12 3.34
CA LEU A 80 -21.23 4.75 3.51
C LEU A 80 -22.41 4.64 4.50
N THR A 81 -22.80 5.74 5.16
CA THR A 81 -23.92 5.79 6.12
C THR A 81 -25.12 6.58 5.60
N SER A 82 -25.03 7.19 4.42
CA SER A 82 -26.07 8.08 3.89
C SER A 82 -27.27 7.38 3.25
N GLY A 83 -27.28 6.05 3.15
CA GLY A 83 -28.40 5.30 2.59
C GLY A 83 -29.63 5.20 3.49
N LYS A 84 -29.51 5.41 4.81
CA LYS A 84 -30.61 5.18 5.77
C LYS A 84 -31.39 6.44 6.19
N ARG A 85 -30.98 7.63 5.74
CA ARG A 85 -31.57 8.93 6.16
C ARG A 85 -32.36 9.66 5.05
N ARG A 86 -32.69 9.01 3.93
CA ARG A 86 -33.51 9.62 2.87
C ARG A 86 -34.96 9.10 2.82
N GLU A 87 -35.26 7.97 3.45
CA GLU A 87 -36.63 7.41 3.44
C GLU A 87 -37.53 8.00 4.53
N GLU A 88 -36.99 8.44 5.67
CA GLU A 88 -37.80 9.03 6.75
C GLU A 88 -38.26 10.48 6.47
N THR A 89 -37.62 11.19 5.54
CA THR A 89 -37.99 12.58 5.20
C THR A 89 -39.01 12.65 4.07
N GLN A 90 -39.29 11.55 3.36
CA GLN A 90 -40.34 11.48 2.35
C GLN A 90 -41.67 10.94 2.90
N LYS A 91 -41.72 10.54 4.17
CA LYS A 91 -42.91 9.99 4.83
C LYS A 91 -43.48 10.89 5.95
N LYS A 92 -43.03 12.13 6.04
CA LYS A 92 -43.60 13.20 6.87
C LYS A 92 -44.14 14.29 5.97
#